data_AF-A0A6I8RQG1-F1
#
_entry.id   AF-A0A6I8RQG1-F1
#
_cell.length_a   1.000
_cell.length_b   1.000
_cell.length_c   1.000
_cell.angle_alpha   90.00
_cell.angle_beta   90.00
_cell.angle_gamma   90.00
#
_symmetry.space_group_name_H-M   'P 1'
#
loop_
_entity.id
_entity.type
_entity.pdbx_description
1 polymer ?
#
loop_
_entity_poly.entity_id
_entity_poly.type
_entity_poly.pdbx_seq_one_letter_code
_entity_poly.pdbx_strand_id
1 'polypeptide(L)'
;MVTTQLAYHSAATSFQVQPKAPPNKNKQEKKVIHPYSRKAAQLTREAHKQDRKDRLKNEKALRLSIIGEKLQWFQSHLNPEKEEYTKKEACELIESYLHRFDSELEQIELHNNIKGRQTRRHGSRETVIKQTIERERQLYSGYGIEIPDIVNSKNLKVFRDWDLDMKKLPNIKMRKISISDLLSKSGKEVQGGNEETEDKLESNDESLSDVQES
;
A
#
# COMPACT_ATOMS: atom_id res chain seq x y z
N MET A 1 92.27 39.94 42.12
CA MET A 1 90.86 39.73 41.73
C MET A 1 90.85 39.46 40.23
N VAL A 2 90.71 38.19 39.84
CA VAL A 2 90.60 37.77 38.43
C VAL A 2 89.30 37.01 38.34
N THR A 3 88.28 37.64 37.76
CA THR A 3 86.94 37.10 37.61
C THR A 3 86.85 36.30 36.32
N THR A 4 86.90 34.98 36.45
CA THR A 4 86.50 34.01 35.42
C THR A 4 85.34 33.21 35.98
N GLN A 5 84.18 33.20 35.30
CA GLN A 5 83.26 32.05 35.21
C GLN A 5 82.16 32.41 34.18
N LEU A 6 82.30 31.89 32.95
CA LEU A 6 81.53 30.81 32.32
C LEU A 6 80.15 31.21 31.77
N ALA A 7 80.07 31.21 30.44
CA ALA A 7 78.86 31.32 29.64
C ALA A 7 78.03 30.02 29.73
N TYR A 8 76.81 30.12 30.28
CA TYR A 8 75.80 29.07 30.20
C TYR A 8 75.11 29.12 28.83
N HIS A 9 75.34 28.11 27.99
CA HIS A 9 74.55 27.88 26.79
C HIS A 9 73.28 27.13 27.18
N SER A 10 72.13 27.73 26.87
CA SER A 10 70.80 27.14 27.10
C SER A 10 70.47 26.15 25.99
N ALA A 11 70.41 24.86 26.30
CA ALA A 11 69.87 23.84 25.42
C ALA A 11 68.37 23.67 25.71
N ALA A 12 67.53 24.27 24.88
CA ALA A 12 66.08 24.04 24.92
C ALA A 12 65.75 22.68 24.28
N THR A 13 65.57 21.65 25.12
CA THR A 13 65.07 20.34 24.69
C THR A 13 63.57 20.45 24.37
N SER A 14 63.20 20.47 23.08
CA SER A 14 61.80 20.44 22.67
C SER A 14 61.20 19.05 22.93
N PHE A 15 60.38 18.92 23.98
CA PHE A 15 59.55 17.73 24.18
C PHE A 15 58.39 17.76 23.17
N GLN A 16 58.52 16.99 22.10
CA GLN A 16 57.46 16.81 21.11
C GLN A 16 56.39 15.85 21.68
N VAL A 17 55.34 16.41 22.29
CA VAL A 17 54.20 15.64 22.78
C VAL A 17 53.37 15.17 21.58
N GLN A 18 53.40 13.86 21.30
CA GLN A 18 52.49 13.29 20.31
C GLN A 18 51.07 13.15 20.89
N PRO A 19 50.01 13.51 20.14
CA PRO A 19 48.64 13.32 20.60
C PRO A 19 48.33 11.83 20.69
N LYS A 20 47.81 11.41 21.85
CA LYS A 20 47.34 10.04 22.09
C LYS A 20 46.25 9.69 21.06
N ALA A 21 46.40 8.57 20.34
CA ALA A 21 45.39 8.09 19.40
C ALA A 21 44.01 7.99 20.08
N PRO A 22 42.90 8.38 19.40
CA PRO A 22 41.57 8.27 19.97
C PRO A 22 41.27 6.81 20.31
N PRO A 23 40.70 6.52 21.49
CA PRO A 23 40.40 5.15 21.88
C PRO A 23 39.50 4.52 20.81
N ASN A 24 39.91 3.34 20.35
CA ASN A 24 39.22 2.56 19.33
C ASN A 24 37.79 2.26 19.81
N LYS A 25 36.79 2.98 19.28
CA LYS A 25 35.36 2.82 19.63
C LYS A 25 34.75 1.55 19.03
N ASN A 26 35.55 0.68 18.42
CA ASN A 26 35.09 -0.46 17.64
C ASN A 26 35.36 -1.79 18.36
N LYS A 27 34.78 -2.01 19.55
CA LYS A 27 34.44 -3.33 20.14
C LYS A 27 33.94 -3.22 21.58
N GLN A 28 32.99 -2.33 21.88
CA GLN A 28 32.23 -2.55 23.11
C GLN A 28 31.15 -3.58 22.79
N GLU A 29 31.37 -4.82 23.23
CA GLU A 29 30.33 -5.83 23.35
C GLU A 29 29.07 -5.16 23.90
N LYS A 30 27.91 -5.44 23.31
CA LYS A 30 26.65 -4.79 23.70
C LYS A 30 26.40 -5.06 25.18
N LYS A 31 26.78 -4.10 26.02
CA LYS A 31 26.63 -4.18 27.47
C LYS A 31 25.18 -4.48 27.78
N VAL A 32 24.92 -5.39 28.71
CA VAL A 32 23.58 -5.68 29.21
C VAL A 32 22.98 -4.36 29.73
N ILE A 33 21.89 -3.92 29.11
CA ILE A 33 21.21 -2.67 29.45
C ILE A 33 20.07 -3.01 30.40
N HIS A 34 20.00 -2.35 31.55
CA HIS A 34 18.87 -2.52 32.47
C HIS A 34 17.57 -2.01 31.81
N PRO A 35 16.43 -2.72 31.93
CA PRO A 35 15.18 -2.38 31.24
C PRO A 35 14.67 -0.96 31.54
N TYR A 36 14.85 -0.48 32.77
CA TYR A 36 14.42 0.88 33.18
C TYR A 36 15.49 1.97 33.01
N SER A 37 16.60 1.67 32.32
CA SER A 37 17.64 2.68 32.09
C SER A 37 17.25 3.67 30.99
N ARG A 38 17.83 4.88 31.02
CA ARG A 38 17.65 5.89 29.95
C ARG A 38 18.00 5.34 28.57
N LYS A 39 19.04 4.50 28.47
CA LYS A 39 19.47 3.88 27.22
C LYS A 39 18.44 2.88 26.71
N ALA A 40 17.82 2.08 27.58
CA ALA A 40 16.72 1.20 27.19
C ALA A 40 15.52 2.01 26.69
N ALA A 41 15.12 3.06 27.40
CA ALA A 41 14.02 3.94 26.97
C ALA A 41 14.28 4.59 25.59
N GLN A 42 15.53 4.99 25.29
CA GLN A 42 15.90 5.49 23.97
C GLN A 42 15.75 4.42 22.88
N LEU A 43 16.26 3.21 23.12
CA LEU A 43 16.14 2.10 22.17
C LEU A 43 14.67 1.73 21.91
N THR A 44 13.82 1.70 22.95
CA THR A 44 12.38 1.45 22.81
C THR A 44 11.71 2.53 21.95
N ARG A 45 12.04 3.82 22.16
CA ARG A 45 11.50 4.92 21.34
C ARG A 45 11.92 4.80 19.88
N GLU A 46 13.18 4.48 19.62
CA GLU A 46 13.69 4.27 18.26
C GLU A 46 13.03 3.06 17.59
N ALA A 47 12.86 1.96 18.32
CA ALA A 47 12.16 0.77 17.85
C ALA A 47 10.71 1.09 17.47
N HIS A 48 9.96 1.79 18.32
CA HIS A 48 8.57 2.20 18.00
C HIS A 48 8.50 3.16 16.81
N LYS A 49 9.47 4.07 16.67
CA LYS A 49 9.54 4.96 15.50
C LYS A 49 9.77 4.16 14.21
N GLN A 50 10.65 3.16 14.27
CA GLN A 50 10.95 2.29 13.15
C GLN A 50 9.76 1.40 12.79
N ASP A 51 9.11 0.81 13.79
CA ASP A 51 7.89 -0.01 13.62
C ASP A 51 6.76 0.79 12.96
N ARG A 52 6.50 2.02 13.43
CA ARG A 52 5.53 2.92 12.77
C ARG A 52 5.90 3.19 11.31
N LYS A 53 7.18 3.43 11.02
CA LYS A 53 7.67 3.70 9.67
C LYS A 53 7.49 2.49 8.76
N ASP A 54 7.80 1.29 9.24
CA ASP A 54 7.70 0.07 8.46
C ASP A 54 6.25 -0.36 8.27
N ARG A 55 5.38 -0.17 9.28
CA ARG A 55 3.94 -0.32 9.13
C ARG A 55 3.38 0.54 8.00
N LEU A 56 3.72 1.83 7.95
CA LEU A 56 3.25 2.73 6.90
C LEU A 56 3.76 2.33 5.50
N LYS A 57 4.99 1.80 5.39
CA LYS A 57 5.49 1.27 4.12
C LYS A 57 4.72 0.03 3.70
N ASN A 58 4.47 -0.89 4.64
CA ASN A 58 3.77 -2.13 4.38
C ASN A 58 2.32 -1.88 3.99
N GLU A 59 1.62 -0.95 4.64
CA GLU A 59 0.26 -0.54 4.27
C GLU A 59 0.20 0.03 2.84
N LYS A 60 1.17 0.88 2.47
CA LYS A 60 1.27 1.41 1.09
C LYS A 60 1.58 0.32 0.08
N ALA A 61 2.52 -0.57 0.40
CA ALA A 61 2.89 -1.70 -0.46
C ALA A 61 1.70 -2.65 -0.67
N LEU A 62 0.96 -2.96 0.40
CA LEU A 62 -0.26 -3.77 0.34
C LEU A 62 -1.32 -3.13 -0.55
N ARG A 63 -1.58 -1.82 -0.37
CA ARG A 63 -2.54 -1.10 -1.21
C ARG A 63 -2.17 -1.18 -2.69
N LEU A 64 -0.89 -0.98 -3.00
CA LEU A 64 -0.38 -1.10 -4.36
C LEU A 64 -0.54 -2.54 -4.86
N SER A 65 -0.16 -3.55 -4.07
CA SER A 65 -0.30 -4.98 -4.42
C SER A 65 -1.72 -5.33 -4.83
N ILE A 66 -2.71 -4.92 -4.02
CA ILE A 66 -4.13 -5.18 -4.29
C ILE A 66 -4.56 -4.57 -5.63
N ILE A 67 -4.11 -3.34 -5.93
CA ILE A 67 -4.38 -2.70 -7.23
C ILE A 67 -3.68 -3.47 -8.35
N GLY A 68 -2.40 -3.82 -8.18
CA GLY A 68 -1.62 -4.56 -9.17
C GLY A 68 -2.22 -5.92 -9.51
N GLU A 69 -2.64 -6.70 -8.50
CA GLU A 69 -3.32 -7.99 -8.68
C GLU A 69 -4.64 -7.84 -9.44
N LYS A 70 -5.44 -6.83 -9.08
CA LYS A 70 -6.68 -6.53 -9.82
C LYS A 70 -6.38 -6.22 -11.28
N LEU A 71 -5.41 -5.36 -11.55
CA LEU A 71 -5.01 -4.99 -12.91
C LEU A 71 -4.46 -6.16 -13.70
N GLN A 72 -3.61 -6.99 -13.07
CA GLN A 72 -3.07 -8.19 -13.68
C GLN A 72 -4.18 -9.15 -14.12
N TRP A 73 -5.24 -9.31 -13.30
CA TRP A 73 -6.40 -10.10 -13.69
C TRP A 73 -7.06 -9.53 -14.95
N PHE A 74 -7.30 -8.22 -15.00
CA PHE A 74 -7.90 -7.61 -16.21
C PHE A 74 -7.01 -7.82 -17.43
N GLN A 75 -5.69 -7.60 -17.30
CA GLN A 75 -4.73 -7.76 -18.39
C GLN A 75 -4.74 -9.19 -18.95
N SER A 76 -4.76 -10.22 -18.09
CA SER A 76 -4.75 -11.62 -18.54
C SER A 76 -6.05 -12.08 -19.20
N HIS A 77 -7.17 -11.37 -18.96
CA HIS A 77 -8.48 -11.66 -19.55
C HIS A 77 -8.81 -10.77 -20.75
N LEU A 78 -7.88 -9.91 -21.19
CA LEU A 78 -8.01 -9.19 -22.46
C LEU A 78 -7.70 -10.13 -23.64
N ASN A 79 -8.48 -10.00 -24.70
CA ASN A 79 -8.20 -10.64 -25.97
C ASN A 79 -7.03 -9.90 -26.63
N PRO A 80 -5.92 -10.56 -27.00
CA PRO A 80 -4.73 -9.91 -27.58
C PRO A 80 -4.96 -9.27 -28.96
N GLU A 81 -5.92 -9.75 -29.74
CA GLU A 81 -6.14 -9.30 -31.12
C GLU A 81 -7.00 -8.04 -31.21
N LYS A 82 -7.72 -7.70 -30.14
CA LYS A 82 -8.74 -6.67 -30.17
C LYS A 82 -8.20 -5.27 -29.86
N GLU A 83 -8.39 -4.28 -30.72
CA GLU A 83 -7.80 -2.95 -30.50
C GLU A 83 -8.65 -2.00 -29.65
N GLU A 84 -9.96 -2.27 -29.52
CA GLU A 84 -10.91 -1.42 -28.78
C GLU A 84 -11.99 -2.26 -28.12
N TYR A 85 -12.44 -1.84 -26.94
CA TYR A 85 -13.57 -2.46 -26.24
C TYR A 85 -14.76 -1.52 -26.22
N THR A 86 -15.94 -2.05 -26.46
CA THR A 86 -17.17 -1.31 -26.21
C THR A 86 -17.46 -1.27 -24.71
N LYS A 87 -18.25 -0.30 -24.27
CA LYS A 87 -18.74 -0.24 -22.88
C LYS A 87 -19.43 -1.54 -22.45
N LYS A 88 -20.16 -2.18 -23.35
CA LYS A 88 -20.87 -3.45 -23.08
C LYS A 88 -19.88 -4.56 -22.73
N GLU A 89 -18.83 -4.70 -23.52
CA GLU A 89 -17.80 -5.72 -23.32
C GLU A 89 -16.96 -5.44 -22.07
N ALA A 90 -16.76 -4.15 -21.74
CA ALA A 90 -16.14 -3.79 -20.47
C ALA A 90 -16.99 -4.24 -19.27
N CYS A 91 -18.32 -4.15 -19.38
CA CYS A 91 -19.23 -4.65 -18.34
C CYS A 91 -19.27 -6.19 -18.28
N GLU A 92 -19.22 -6.87 -19.43
CA GLU A 92 -19.09 -8.34 -19.48
C GLU A 92 -17.77 -8.82 -18.84
N LEU A 93 -16.69 -8.08 -19.04
CA LEU A 93 -15.40 -8.34 -18.40
C LEU A 93 -15.44 -8.10 -16.89
N ILE A 94 -16.16 -7.05 -16.44
CA ILE A 94 -16.41 -6.81 -15.01
C ILE A 94 -17.22 -7.95 -14.39
N GLU A 95 -18.26 -8.44 -15.06
CA GLU A 95 -19.06 -9.55 -14.52
C GLU A 95 -18.19 -10.80 -14.37
N SER A 96 -17.34 -11.10 -15.36
CA SER A 96 -16.35 -12.17 -15.27
C SER A 96 -15.38 -11.97 -14.10
N TYR A 97 -14.96 -10.73 -13.82
CA TYR A 97 -14.12 -10.38 -12.67
C TYR A 97 -14.85 -10.64 -11.33
N LEU A 98 -16.14 -10.33 -11.24
CA LEU A 98 -16.94 -10.58 -10.04
C LEU A 98 -17.12 -12.07 -9.75
N HIS A 99 -17.10 -12.91 -10.81
CA HIS A 99 -17.21 -14.37 -10.72
C HIS A 99 -15.85 -15.09 -10.57
N ARG A 100 -14.73 -14.36 -10.42
CA ARG A 100 -13.38 -14.94 -10.36
C ARG A 100 -13.16 -15.94 -9.22
N PHE A 101 -13.97 -15.89 -8.17
CA PHE A 101 -13.85 -16.77 -7.00
C PHE A 101 -14.87 -17.92 -6.98
N ASP A 102 -15.72 -18.05 -7.99
CA ASP A 102 -16.81 -19.04 -7.98
C ASP A 102 -16.28 -20.47 -7.84
N SER A 103 -15.20 -20.81 -8.55
CA SER A 103 -14.54 -22.11 -8.44
C SER A 103 -13.95 -22.37 -7.05
N GLU A 104 -13.37 -21.35 -6.40
CA GLU A 104 -12.83 -21.47 -5.04
C GLU A 104 -13.97 -21.68 -4.01
N LEU A 105 -15.07 -20.95 -4.16
CA LEU A 105 -16.25 -21.09 -3.29
C LEU A 105 -16.92 -22.45 -3.46
N GLU A 106 -17.09 -22.93 -4.69
CA GLU A 106 -17.62 -24.26 -4.99
C GLU A 106 -16.73 -25.34 -4.35
N GLN A 107 -15.41 -25.23 -4.47
CA GLN A 107 -14.48 -26.17 -3.85
C GLN A 107 -14.60 -26.19 -2.31
N ILE A 108 -14.74 -25.02 -1.68
CA ILE A 108 -14.96 -24.92 -0.22
C ILE A 108 -16.29 -25.57 0.18
N GLU A 109 -17.36 -25.30 -0.58
CA GLU A 109 -18.68 -25.88 -0.35
C GLU A 109 -18.67 -27.41 -0.47
N LEU A 110 -18.09 -27.94 -1.55
CA LEU A 110 -17.94 -29.38 -1.75
C LEU A 110 -17.17 -30.03 -0.60
N HIS A 111 -16.04 -29.44 -0.19
CA HIS A 111 -15.23 -29.98 0.91
C HIS A 111 -16.00 -30.01 2.24
N ASN A 112 -16.82 -28.99 2.50
CA ASN A 112 -17.65 -28.92 3.70
C ASN A 112 -18.90 -29.83 3.64
N ASN A 113 -19.40 -30.14 2.44
CA ASN A 113 -20.54 -31.03 2.22
C ASN A 113 -20.18 -32.54 2.29
N ILE A 114 -18.89 -32.90 2.36
CA ILE A 114 -18.46 -34.28 2.58
C ILE A 114 -18.90 -34.75 3.97
N LYS A 115 -19.78 -35.75 4.00
CA LYS A 115 -20.43 -36.26 5.21
C LYS A 115 -19.41 -36.74 6.27
N GLY A 116 -19.55 -36.24 7.50
CA GLY A 116 -18.79 -36.67 8.68
C GLY A 116 -18.92 -35.68 9.85
N ARG A 117 -18.31 -36.00 11.00
CA ARG A 117 -18.16 -35.07 12.14
C ARG A 117 -16.97 -34.13 11.92
N GLN A 118 -16.94 -33.44 10.79
CA GLN A 118 -15.84 -32.54 10.44
C GLN A 118 -16.22 -31.10 10.80
N THR A 119 -15.32 -30.40 11.47
CA THR A 119 -15.42 -28.96 11.70
C THR A 119 -15.34 -28.23 10.36
N ARG A 120 -16.20 -27.23 10.15
CA ARG A 120 -16.21 -26.38 8.94
C ARG A 120 -14.81 -25.86 8.65
N ARG A 121 -14.27 -26.23 7.49
CA ARG A 121 -12.94 -25.80 7.05
C ARG A 121 -13.07 -24.54 6.20
N HIS A 122 -12.01 -23.73 6.18
CA HIS A 122 -11.90 -22.52 5.36
C HIS A 122 -12.98 -21.44 5.59
N GLY A 123 -13.71 -21.48 6.71
CA GLY A 123 -14.78 -20.52 6.98
C GLY A 123 -14.31 -19.05 6.99
N SER A 124 -13.10 -18.77 7.51
CA SER A 124 -12.53 -17.41 7.48
C SER A 124 -12.27 -16.92 6.04
N ARG A 125 -11.69 -17.77 5.18
CA ARG A 125 -11.42 -17.44 3.78
C ARG A 125 -12.72 -17.25 3.00
N GLU A 126 -13.68 -18.14 3.19
CA GLU A 126 -15.01 -18.05 2.57
C GLU A 126 -15.71 -16.74 2.93
N THR A 127 -15.70 -16.34 4.21
CA THR A 127 -16.26 -15.07 4.67
C THR A 127 -15.57 -13.87 4.03
N VAL A 128 -14.23 -13.87 3.95
CA VAL A 128 -13.47 -12.77 3.33
C VAL A 128 -13.80 -12.65 1.84
N ILE A 129 -13.91 -13.77 1.11
CA ILE A 129 -14.29 -13.77 -0.31
C ILE A 129 -15.70 -13.18 -0.48
N LYS A 130 -16.68 -13.71 0.26
CA LYS A 130 -18.08 -13.26 0.18
C LYS A 130 -18.22 -11.76 0.45
N GLN A 131 -17.57 -11.26 1.50
CA GLN A 131 -17.53 -9.83 1.80
C GLN A 131 -16.86 -8.99 0.70
N THR A 132 -15.82 -9.54 0.07
CA THR A 132 -15.12 -8.85 -1.03
C THR A 132 -16.02 -8.74 -2.26
N ILE A 133 -16.65 -9.85 -2.67
CA ILE A 133 -17.60 -9.87 -3.80
C ILE A 133 -18.79 -8.95 -3.52
N GLU A 134 -19.34 -8.99 -2.31
CA GLU A 134 -20.46 -8.12 -1.91
C GLU A 134 -20.09 -6.64 -2.07
N ARG A 135 -18.93 -6.23 -1.55
CA ARG A 135 -18.45 -4.85 -1.69
C ARG A 135 -18.26 -4.46 -3.16
N GLU A 136 -17.66 -5.34 -3.97
CA GLU A 136 -17.44 -5.08 -5.40
C GLU A 136 -18.76 -4.99 -6.18
N ARG A 137 -19.75 -5.85 -5.87
CA ARG A 137 -21.09 -5.80 -6.46
C ARG A 137 -21.85 -4.53 -6.07
N GLN A 138 -21.76 -4.10 -4.82
CA GLN A 138 -22.34 -2.82 -4.36
C GLN A 138 -21.74 -1.64 -5.12
N LEU A 139 -20.41 -1.62 -5.31
CA LEU A 139 -19.74 -0.59 -6.10
C LEU A 139 -20.22 -0.62 -7.56
N TYR A 140 -20.26 -1.79 -8.19
CA TYR A 140 -20.67 -1.92 -9.59
C TYR A 140 -22.13 -1.51 -9.84
N SER A 141 -23.03 -1.82 -8.90
CA SER A 141 -24.45 -1.45 -8.98
C SER A 141 -24.68 0.06 -8.78
N GLY A 142 -23.96 0.67 -7.84
CA GLY A 142 -24.11 2.09 -7.50
C GLY A 142 -23.16 3.01 -8.27
N TYR A 143 -21.99 3.27 -7.68
CA TYR A 143 -21.05 4.31 -8.12
C TYR A 143 -20.22 3.94 -9.35
N GLY A 144 -20.10 2.65 -9.64
CA GLY A 144 -19.22 2.08 -10.63
C GLY A 144 -17.92 1.53 -10.04
N ILE A 145 -17.50 0.38 -10.55
CA ILE A 145 -16.22 -0.22 -10.21
C ILE A 145 -15.12 0.40 -11.07
N GLU A 146 -14.00 0.74 -10.44
CA GLU A 146 -12.86 1.34 -11.13
C GLU A 146 -12.01 0.27 -11.82
N ILE A 147 -11.85 0.35 -13.14
CA ILE A 147 -11.05 -0.57 -13.96
C ILE A 147 -10.17 0.23 -14.94
N PRO A 148 -9.17 -0.37 -15.59
CA PRO A 148 -8.42 0.27 -16.67
C PRO A 148 -9.34 0.77 -17.77
N ASP A 149 -9.03 1.93 -18.35
CA ASP A 149 -9.76 2.45 -19.49
C ASP A 149 -9.44 1.66 -20.75
N ILE A 150 -10.15 0.54 -20.92
CA ILE A 150 -10.07 -0.35 -22.07
C ILE A 150 -10.93 0.12 -23.25
N VAL A 151 -11.79 1.11 -23.04
CA VAL A 151 -12.68 1.67 -24.08
C VAL A 151 -11.89 2.57 -25.03
N ASN A 152 -10.86 3.24 -24.52
CA ASN A 152 -9.97 4.07 -25.33
C ASN A 152 -8.77 3.25 -25.84
N SER A 153 -8.60 3.13 -27.16
CA SER A 153 -7.50 2.38 -27.79
C SER A 153 -6.11 2.84 -27.33
N LYS A 154 -5.90 4.14 -27.10
CA LYS A 154 -4.60 4.65 -26.63
C LYS A 154 -4.25 4.13 -25.23
N ASN A 155 -5.24 4.17 -24.34
CA ASN A 155 -5.08 3.72 -22.95
C ASN A 155 -4.96 2.19 -22.89
N LEU A 156 -5.69 1.47 -23.75
CA LEU A 156 -5.60 0.03 -23.88
C LEU A 156 -4.19 -0.43 -24.28
N LYS A 157 -3.52 0.25 -25.22
CA LYS A 157 -2.13 -0.06 -25.60
C LYS A 157 -1.18 0.08 -24.41
N VAL A 158 -1.26 1.20 -23.70
CA VAL A 158 -0.45 1.42 -22.48
C VAL A 158 -0.72 0.35 -21.43
N PHE A 159 -1.97 -0.05 -21.27
CA PHE A 159 -2.36 -1.08 -20.30
C PHE A 159 -1.90 -2.49 -20.72
N ARG A 160 -1.87 -2.81 -22.01
CA ARG A 160 -1.32 -4.07 -22.53
C ARG A 160 0.18 -4.18 -22.35
N ASP A 161 0.90 -3.11 -22.67
CA ASP A 161 2.36 -3.06 -22.58
C ASP A 161 2.86 -2.92 -21.14
N TRP A 162 1.94 -2.80 -20.17
CA TRP A 162 2.29 -2.75 -18.77
C TRP A 162 2.89 -4.07 -18.30
N ASP A 163 4.13 -4.01 -17.81
CA ASP A 163 4.97 -5.15 -17.42
C ASP A 163 4.83 -5.54 -15.94
N LEU A 164 3.67 -5.26 -15.34
CA LEU A 164 3.41 -5.44 -13.91
C LEU A 164 4.31 -4.60 -12.99
N ASP A 165 5.07 -3.64 -13.53
CA ASP A 165 5.85 -2.71 -12.72
C ASP A 165 4.95 -1.72 -11.99
N MET A 166 4.95 -1.79 -10.67
CA MET A 166 4.16 -0.93 -9.78
C MET A 166 4.49 0.55 -9.93
N LYS A 167 5.70 0.90 -10.42
CA LYS A 167 6.09 2.29 -10.68
C LYS A 167 5.35 2.90 -11.87
N LYS A 168 4.86 2.07 -12.80
CA LYS A 168 4.12 2.50 -13.99
C LYS A 168 2.62 2.56 -13.78
N LEU A 169 2.11 2.13 -12.61
CA LEU A 169 0.69 2.24 -12.24
C LEU A 169 0.10 3.64 -12.46
N PRO A 170 0.78 4.76 -12.11
CA PRO A 170 0.22 6.10 -12.32
C PRO A 170 -0.02 6.46 -13.79
N ASN A 171 0.62 5.77 -14.73
CA ASN A 171 0.45 5.99 -16.17
C ASN A 171 -0.81 5.31 -16.72
N ILE A 172 -1.35 4.31 -15.99
CA ILE A 172 -2.55 3.59 -16.39
C ILE A 172 -3.76 4.46 -16.04
N LYS A 173 -4.55 4.80 -17.06
CA LYS A 173 -5.79 5.54 -16.85
C LYS A 173 -6.87 4.59 -16.37
N MET A 174 -7.49 4.95 -15.25
CA MET A 174 -8.61 4.24 -14.67
C MET A 174 -9.93 4.92 -15.03
N ARG A 175 -10.99 4.13 -15.16
CA ARG A 175 -12.35 4.57 -15.45
C ARG A 175 -13.33 3.81 -14.55
N LYS A 176 -14.35 4.51 -14.06
CA LYS A 176 -15.47 3.91 -13.32
C LYS A 176 -16.53 3.47 -14.31
N ILE A 177 -16.98 2.23 -14.16
CA ILE A 177 -18.04 1.65 -14.99
C ILE A 177 -19.07 1.04 -14.06
N SER A 178 -20.33 1.40 -14.27
CA SER A 178 -21.48 0.90 -13.49
C SER A 178 -22.40 0.06 -14.36
N ILE A 179 -23.31 -0.68 -13.72
CA ILE A 179 -24.34 -1.42 -14.44
C ILE A 179 -25.28 -0.49 -15.23
N SER A 180 -25.42 0.78 -14.82
CA SER A 180 -26.21 1.78 -15.55
C SER A 180 -25.60 2.18 -16.90
N ASP A 181 -24.28 2.01 -17.11
CA ASP A 181 -23.64 2.21 -18.42
C ASP A 181 -24.10 1.17 -19.47
N LEU A 182 -24.56 0.00 -19.04
CA LEU A 182 -25.22 -0.98 -19.92
C LEU A 182 -26.64 -0.53 -20.28
N LEU A 183 -27.37 -0.05 -19.27
CA LEU A 183 -28.81 0.26 -19.39
C LEU A 183 -29.08 1.54 -20.17
N SER A 184 -28.19 2.53 -20.10
CA SER A 184 -28.34 3.82 -20.78
C SER A 184 -28.34 3.72 -22.32
N LYS A 185 -27.96 2.58 -22.90
CA LYS A 185 -28.05 2.34 -24.36
C LYS A 185 -29.41 1.86 -24.85
N SER A 186 -30.37 1.54 -23.98
CA SER A 186 -31.75 1.26 -24.41
C SER A 186 -32.60 2.52 -24.57
N GLY A 187 -32.06 3.71 -24.25
CA GLY A 187 -32.72 4.99 -24.49
C GLY A 187 -31.76 6.16 -24.52
N LYS A 188 -31.55 6.71 -25.72
CA LYS A 188 -30.94 8.02 -26.06
C LYS A 188 -29.43 8.04 -26.31
N GLU A 189 -29.07 8.22 -27.58
CA GLU A 189 -27.89 8.98 -27.99
C GLU A 189 -28.08 10.45 -27.57
N VAL A 190 -27.21 11.00 -26.70
CA VAL A 190 -26.90 12.45 -26.67
C VAL A 190 -25.44 12.66 -26.24
N GLN A 191 -24.79 13.58 -26.94
CA GLN A 191 -23.44 14.10 -26.82
C GLN A 191 -23.12 14.79 -25.47
N GLY A 192 -21.85 14.64 -25.06
CA GLY A 192 -20.93 15.66 -24.52
C GLY A 192 -21.41 16.71 -23.50
N GLY A 193 -20.68 16.80 -22.38
CA GLY A 193 -20.65 17.98 -21.51
C GLY A 193 -19.86 17.73 -20.23
N ASN A 194 -18.66 18.31 -20.14
CA ASN A 194 -17.94 18.51 -18.87
C ASN A 194 -18.82 19.29 -17.91
N GLU A 195 -18.83 18.93 -16.63
CA GLU A 195 -18.95 19.94 -15.58
C GLU A 195 -18.30 19.44 -14.28
N GLU A 196 -17.34 20.24 -13.85
CA GLU A 196 -16.63 20.19 -12.58
C GLU A 196 -17.65 20.49 -11.46
N THR A 197 -17.64 19.71 -10.38
CA THR A 197 -18.34 20.10 -9.16
C THR A 197 -17.35 20.30 -8.03
N GLU A 198 -17.27 21.56 -7.62
CA GLU A 198 -16.53 22.08 -6.48
C GLU A 198 -17.00 21.43 -5.18
N ASP A 199 -16.03 21.00 -4.37
CA ASP A 199 -16.22 20.63 -2.97
C ASP A 199 -16.60 21.86 -2.14
N LYS A 200 -17.75 21.80 -1.46
CA LYS A 200 -18.01 22.63 -0.29
C LYS A 200 -18.40 21.75 0.89
N LEU A 201 -17.40 21.42 1.70
CA LEU A 201 -17.53 20.82 3.02
C LEU A 201 -17.98 21.91 4.00
N GLU A 202 -19.19 21.79 4.55
CA GLU A 202 -19.57 22.46 5.79
C GLU A 202 -19.33 21.51 6.98
N SER A 203 -18.67 22.07 7.98
CA SER A 203 -18.17 21.42 9.19
C SER A 203 -19.06 21.69 10.41
N ASN A 204 -19.23 20.65 11.24
CA ASN A 204 -19.48 20.63 12.70
C ASN A 204 -20.77 21.32 13.21
N ASP A 205 -21.45 20.89 14.26
CA ASP A 205 -21.03 20.27 15.52
C ASP A 205 -22.29 19.68 16.18
N GLU A 206 -22.28 18.44 16.69
CA GLU A 206 -23.22 18.04 17.73
C GLU A 206 -22.50 17.34 18.87
N SER A 207 -22.73 17.92 20.04
CA SER A 207 -22.15 17.70 21.35
C SER A 207 -22.41 16.32 21.93
N LEU A 208 -21.35 15.68 22.44
CA LEU A 208 -21.42 14.56 23.39
C LEU A 208 -21.42 15.10 24.82
N SER A 209 -22.52 14.88 25.55
CA SER A 209 -22.61 15.14 26.99
C SER A 209 -22.10 13.96 27.80
N ASP A 210 -21.16 14.25 28.71
CA ASP A 210 -20.67 13.37 29.78
C ASP A 210 -21.81 12.86 30.68
N VAL A 211 -21.78 11.55 30.99
CA VAL A 211 -22.50 10.97 32.12
C VAL A 211 -21.46 10.46 33.12
N GLN A 212 -21.37 11.16 34.25
CA GLN A 212 -20.69 10.69 35.46
C GLN A 212 -21.62 9.75 36.22
N GLU A 213 -21.16 8.54 36.52
CA GLU A 213 -21.79 7.66 37.50
C GLU A 213 -20.96 7.68 38.79
N SER A 214 -21.68 7.80 39.92
CA SER A 214 -21.16 7.91 41.29
C SER A 214 -20.94 6.56 41.94
#